data_AF-A0A3N5W4Y2-F1
#
_entry.id   AF-A0A3N5W4Y2-F1
#
_cell.length_a   1.000
_cell.length_b   1.000
_cell.length_c   1.000
_cell.angle_alpha   90.00
_cell.angle_beta   90.00
_cell.angle_gamma   90.00
#
_symmetry.space_group_name_H-M   'P 1'
#
loop_
_entity.id
_entity.type
_entity.pdbx_description
1 polymer ?
#
loop_
_entity_poly.entity_id
_entity_poly.type
_entity_poly.pdbx_seq_one_letter_code
_entity_poly.pdbx_strand_id
1 'polypeptide(L)'
;MRLLVKSMEERKGKAGRLKKAIASLKGAHKTEVAVGRFMHLGLTLAASTLLFFYAGFRLDRWAGTLPIFALLGTFVGAFGGFVYLYRELTAGERKKKG
;
A
#
# COMPACT_ATOMS: atom_id res chain seq x y z
N MET A 1 45.46 17.47 -30.45
CA MET A 1 44.21 16.66 -30.58
C MET A 1 44.01 15.59 -29.49
N ARG A 2 45.03 14.80 -29.08
CA ARG A 2 44.88 13.71 -28.08
C ARG A 2 44.34 14.13 -26.69
N LEU A 3 44.64 15.35 -26.24
CA LEU A 3 44.17 15.86 -24.94
C LEU A 3 42.66 16.16 -24.90
N LEU A 4 42.08 16.56 -26.05
CA LEU A 4 40.64 16.81 -26.16
C LEU A 4 39.84 15.50 -26.13
N VAL A 5 40.36 14.45 -26.76
CA VAL A 5 39.73 13.12 -26.77
C VAL A 5 39.67 12.54 -25.36
N LYS A 6 40.78 12.61 -24.61
CA LYS A 6 40.85 12.15 -23.22
C LYS A 6 39.87 12.92 -22.31
N SER A 7 39.73 14.23 -22.52
CA SER A 7 38.76 15.06 -21.77
C SER A 7 37.30 14.68 -22.09
N MET A 8 36.98 14.28 -23.32
CA MET A 8 35.65 13.82 -23.70
C MET A 8 35.28 12.46 -23.09
N GLU A 9 36.24 11.53 -22.97
CA GLU A 9 36.03 10.24 -22.30
C GLU A 9 35.72 10.41 -20.81
N GLU A 10 36.46 11.27 -20.11
CA GLU A 10 36.19 11.56 -18.70
C GLU A 10 34.81 12.20 -18.48
N ARG A 11 34.39 13.08 -19.39
CA ARG A 11 33.05 13.69 -19.35
C ARG A 11 31.94 12.67 -19.58
N LYS A 12 32.10 11.73 -20.52
CA LYS A 12 31.14 10.63 -20.72
C LYS A 12 31.04 9.74 -19.47
N GLY A 13 32.17 9.45 -18.83
CA GLY A 13 32.21 8.72 -17.56
C GLY A 13 31.54 9.44 -16.39
N LYS A 14 31.67 10.77 -16.29
CA LYS A 14 30.90 11.59 -15.33
C LYS A 14 29.41 11.61 -15.64
N ALA A 15 29.03 11.77 -16.90
CA ALA A 15 27.62 11.79 -17.32
C ALA A 15 26.88 10.47 -17.06
N GLY A 16 27.55 9.33 -17.27
CA GLY A 16 27.00 8.01 -16.94
C GLY A 16 26.78 7.80 -15.44
N ARG A 17 27.74 8.24 -14.61
CA ARG A 17 27.61 8.23 -13.15
C ARG A 17 26.48 9.12 -12.65
N LEU A 18 26.34 10.32 -13.25
CA LEU A 18 25.26 11.25 -12.91
C LEU A 18 23.88 10.68 -13.23
N LYS A 19 23.71 10.09 -14.42
CA LYS A 19 22.46 9.40 -14.80
C LYS A 19 22.12 8.26 -13.85
N LYS A 20 23.12 7.46 -13.44
CA LYS A 20 22.91 6.34 -12.50
C LYS A 20 22.48 6.83 -11.11
N ALA A 21 23.10 7.91 -10.60
CA ALA A 21 22.73 8.52 -9.33
C ALA A 21 21.32 9.14 -9.35
N ILE A 22 20.94 9.81 -10.45
CA ILE A 22 19.58 10.35 -10.62
C ILE A 22 18.55 9.20 -10.69
N ALA A 23 18.89 8.09 -11.37
CA ALA A 23 18.02 6.92 -11.44
C ALA A 23 17.83 6.23 -10.08
N SER A 24 18.88 6.14 -9.24
CA SER A 24 18.77 5.57 -7.89
C SER A 24 17.92 6.42 -6.95
N LEU A 25 18.00 7.76 -7.05
CA LEU A 25 17.13 8.68 -6.29
C LEU A 25 15.66 8.54 -6.70
N LYS A 26 15.40 8.42 -8.00
CA LYS A 26 14.03 8.20 -8.51
C LYS A 26 13.46 6.84 -8.08
N GLY A 27 14.31 5.82 -7.97
CA GLY A 27 13.95 4.50 -7.46
C GLY A 27 13.58 4.50 -5.98
N ALA A 28 14.36 5.21 -5.14
CA ALA A 28 14.14 5.30 -3.70
C ALA A 28 12.80 5.99 -3.34
N HIS A 29 12.37 6.99 -4.11
CA HIS A 29 11.06 7.62 -3.92
C HIS A 29 9.90 6.68 -4.30
N LYS A 30 10.12 5.69 -5.18
CA LYS A 30 9.07 4.77 -5.62
C LYS A 30 8.71 3.73 -4.56
N THR A 31 9.66 3.42 -3.67
CA THR A 31 9.50 2.45 -2.56
C THR A 31 8.68 3.01 -1.40
N GLU A 32 8.83 4.30 -1.05
CA GLU A 32 8.05 4.89 0.06
C GLU A 32 6.56 4.98 -0.27
N VAL A 33 6.25 5.36 -1.52
CA VAL A 33 4.87 5.46 -2.01
C VAL A 33 4.21 4.07 -2.09
N ALA A 34 4.99 3.00 -2.26
CA ALA A 34 4.47 1.64 -2.30
C ALA A 34 3.95 1.19 -0.93
N VAL A 35 4.66 1.51 0.16
CA VAL A 35 4.23 1.15 1.52
C VAL A 35 2.96 1.91 1.91
N GLY A 36 2.92 3.23 1.68
CA GLY A 36 1.74 4.04 1.97
C GLY A 36 0.47 3.55 1.27
N ARG A 37 0.61 3.00 0.07
CA ARG A 37 -0.53 2.45 -0.69
C ARG A 37 -1.14 1.20 -0.04
N PHE A 38 -0.35 0.30 0.54
CA PHE A 38 -0.88 -0.89 1.20
C PHE A 38 -1.34 -0.63 2.64
N MET A 39 -0.75 0.37 3.31
CA MET A 39 -1.13 0.73 4.68
C MET A 39 -2.58 1.21 4.78
N HIS A 40 -3.07 1.99 3.82
CA HIS A 40 -4.47 2.42 3.84
C HIS A 40 -5.43 1.23 3.77
N LEU A 41 -5.08 0.19 3.00
CA LEU A 41 -5.91 -0.99 2.82
C LEU A 41 -6.01 -1.82 4.09
N GLY A 42 -4.88 -2.04 4.76
CA GLY A 42 -4.85 -2.70 6.07
C GLY A 42 -5.62 -1.90 7.12
N LEU A 43 -5.48 -0.58 7.12
CA LEU A 43 -6.22 0.30 8.03
C LEU A 43 -7.73 0.24 7.78
N THR A 44 -8.19 0.24 6.53
CA THR A 44 -9.62 0.11 6.21
C THR A 44 -10.18 -1.23 6.69
N LEU A 45 -9.45 -2.33 6.48
CA LEU A 45 -9.85 -3.64 6.99
C LEU A 45 -9.96 -3.62 8.52
N ALA A 46 -8.91 -3.18 9.22
CA ALA A 46 -8.89 -3.11 10.68
C ALA A 46 -10.01 -2.21 11.21
N ALA A 47 -10.18 -1.02 10.65
CA ALA A 47 -11.22 -0.06 11.05
C ALA A 47 -12.62 -0.63 10.85
N SER A 48 -12.88 -1.30 9.72
CA SER A 48 -14.18 -1.94 9.49
C SER A 48 -14.46 -3.05 10.51
N THR A 49 -13.51 -3.96 10.72
CA THR A 49 -13.66 -5.06 11.69
C THR A 49 -13.89 -4.54 13.11
N LEU A 50 -13.08 -3.57 13.56
CA LEU A 50 -13.21 -2.95 14.87
C LEU A 50 -14.55 -2.22 15.05
N LEU A 51 -15.00 -1.50 14.02
CA LEU A 51 -16.27 -0.78 14.06
C LEU A 51 -17.44 -1.75 14.23
N PHE A 52 -17.49 -2.82 13.43
CA PHE A 52 -18.57 -3.80 13.51
C PHE A 52 -18.48 -4.68 14.77
N PHE A 53 -17.27 -5.04 15.22
CA PHE A 53 -17.07 -5.71 16.50
C PHE A 53 -17.60 -4.86 17.66
N TYR A 54 -17.21 -3.58 17.71
CA TYR A 54 -17.63 -2.68 18.78
C TYR A 54 -19.14 -2.44 18.76
N ALA A 55 -19.73 -2.25 17.57
CA ALA A 55 -21.17 -2.13 17.41
C ALA A 55 -21.91 -3.39 17.90
N GLY A 56 -21.43 -4.57 17.50
CA GLY A 56 -21.99 -5.86 17.93
C GLY A 56 -21.84 -6.07 19.45
N PHE A 57 -20.68 -5.75 20.02
CA PHE A 57 -20.42 -5.86 21.45
C PHE A 57 -21.32 -4.93 22.27
N ARG A 58 -21.57 -3.71 21.77
CA ARG A 58 -22.51 -2.78 22.41
C ARG A 58 -23.95 -3.30 22.34
N LEU A 59 -24.34 -3.90 21.22
CA LEU A 59 -25.63 -4.56 21.06
C LEU A 59 -25.79 -5.74 22.04
N ASP A 60 -24.79 -6.62 22.12
CA ASP A 60 -24.78 -7.77 23.03
C ASP A 60 -24.95 -7.32 24.48
N ARG A 61 -24.25 -6.24 24.88
CA ARG A 61 -24.36 -5.64 26.21
C ARG A 61 -25.74 -5.06 26.52
N TRP A 62 -26.46 -4.59 25.51
CA TRP A 62 -27.80 -4.02 25.69
C TRP A 62 -28.88 -5.11 25.71
N ALA A 63 -28.70 -6.16 24.91
CA ALA A 63 -29.59 -7.30 24.83
C ALA A 63 -29.36 -8.36 25.94
N GLY A 64 -28.24 -8.28 26.67
CA GLY A 64 -27.88 -9.27 27.69
C GLY A 64 -27.54 -10.65 27.13
N THR A 65 -27.31 -10.74 25.82
CA THR A 65 -27.02 -12.00 25.12
C THR A 65 -25.53 -12.36 25.23
N LEU A 66 -25.22 -13.64 25.01
CA LEU A 66 -23.86 -14.09 24.67
C LEU A 66 -23.30 -13.23 23.51
N PRO A 67 -21.97 -13.11 23.33
CA PRO A 67 -21.34 -12.17 22.38
C PRO A 67 -21.51 -12.58 20.90
N ILE A 68 -22.74 -12.84 20.48
CA ILE A 68 -23.14 -13.39 19.19
C ILE A 68 -23.21 -12.26 18.17
N PHE A 69 -23.74 -11.08 18.55
CA PHE A 69 -23.77 -9.92 17.65
C PHE A 69 -22.36 -9.37 17.40
N ALA A 70 -21.47 -9.39 18.40
CA ALA A 70 -20.06 -9.08 18.23
C ALA A 70 -19.38 -10.06 17.28
N LEU A 71 -19.67 -11.36 17.39
CA LEU A 71 -19.08 -12.39 16.53
C LEU A 71 -19.54 -12.24 15.08
N LEU A 72 -20.86 -12.09 14.87
CA LEU A 72 -21.44 -11.82 13.55
C LEU A 72 -20.94 -10.49 12.97
N GLY A 73 -20.92 -9.43 13.77
CA GLY A 73 -20.41 -8.13 13.38
C GLY A 73 -18.93 -8.22 12.95
N THR A 74 -18.10 -8.91 13.72
CA THR A 74 -16.69 -9.12 13.37
C THR A 74 -16.54 -9.87 12.04
N PHE A 75 -17.34 -10.93 11.83
CA PHE A 75 -17.34 -11.67 10.57
C PHE A 75 -17.75 -10.77 9.39
N VAL A 76 -18.82 -9.98 9.55
CA VAL A 76 -19.30 -9.06 8.51
C VAL A 76 -18.27 -7.96 8.24
N GLY A 77 -17.68 -7.37 9.28
CA GLY A 77 -16.65 -6.34 9.17
C GLY A 77 -15.39 -6.87 8.49
N ALA A 78 -14.87 -8.01 8.95
CA ALA A 78 -13.71 -8.65 8.34
C ALA A 78 -13.97 -9.04 6.89
N PHE A 79 -15.13 -9.64 6.59
CA PHE A 79 -15.47 -10.03 5.21
C PHE A 79 -15.66 -8.81 4.31
N GLY A 80 -16.35 -7.78 4.78
CA GLY A 80 -16.56 -6.53 4.04
C GLY A 80 -15.24 -5.80 3.75
N GLY A 81 -14.39 -5.63 4.77
CA GLY A 81 -13.06 -5.05 4.61
C GLY A 81 -12.15 -5.90 3.70
N PHE A 82 -12.28 -7.23 3.75
CA PHE A 82 -11.50 -8.13 2.89
C PHE A 82 -11.95 -8.08 1.43
N VAL A 83 -13.26 -8.01 1.17
CA VAL A 83 -13.79 -7.81 -0.19
C VAL A 83 -13.32 -6.47 -0.75
N TYR A 84 -13.31 -5.41 0.06
CA TYR A 84 -12.77 -4.11 -0.35
C TYR A 84 -11.27 -4.20 -0.71
N LEU A 85 -10.47 -4.81 0.17
CA LEU A 85 -9.06 -5.08 -0.05
C LEU A 85 -8.84 -5.84 -1.38
N TYR A 86 -9.55 -6.95 -1.57
CA TYR A 86 -9.44 -7.79 -2.76
C TYR A 86 -9.80 -7.04 -4.05
N ARG A 87 -10.86 -6.21 -4.02
CA ARG A 87 -11.27 -5.38 -5.16
C ARG A 87 -10.20 -4.35 -5.52
N GLU A 88 -9.61 -3.68 -4.55
CA GLU A 88 -8.60 -2.64 -4.82
C GLU A 88 -7.29 -3.23 -5.36
N LEU A 89 -6.86 -4.39 -4.81
CA LEU A 89 -5.73 -5.16 -5.33
C LEU A 89 -5.96 -5.58 -6.79
N THR A 90 -7.13 -6.14 -7.10
CA THR A 90 -7.46 -6.61 -8.45
C THR A 90 -7.64 -5.44 -9.44
N ALA A 91 -8.19 -4.31 -8.99
CA ALA A 91 -8.32 -3.11 -9.81
C ALA A 91 -6.95 -2.49 -10.13
N GLY A 92 -6.03 -2.49 -9.16
CA GLY A 92 -4.65 -2.03 -9.34
C GLY A 92 -3.85 -2.87 -10.35
N GLU A 93 -4.07 -4.19 -10.37
CA GLU A 93 -3.48 -5.12 -11.33
C GLU A 93 -3.97 -4.86 -12.77
N ARG A 94 -5.28 -4.64 -12.96
CA ARG A 94 -5.87 -4.36 -14.28
C ARG A 94 -5.36 -3.07 -14.90
N LYS A 95 -5.18 -2.02 -14.10
CA LYS A 95 -4.71 -0.70 -14.55
C LYS A 95 -3.25 -0.67 -15.02
N LYS A 96 -2.49 -1.74 -14.74
CA LYS A 96 -1.07 -1.86 -15.12
C LYS A 96 -0.86 -2.67 -16.42
N LYS A 97 -1.92 -3.32 -16.93
CA LYS A 97 -1.90 -4.18 -18.12
C LYS A 97 -2.63 -3.61 -19.34
N GLY A 98 -3.30 -2.46 -19.22
CA GLY A 98 -3.86 -1.69 -20.34
C GLY A 98 -3.08 -0.39 -20.53
#